data_AF-A0A2S8WZP6-F1
#
_entry.id   AF-A0A2S8WZP6-F1
#
_cell.length_a   1.000
_cell.length_b   1.000
_cell.length_c   1.000
_cell.angle_alpha   90.00
_cell.angle_beta   90.00
_cell.angle_gamma   90.00
#
_symmetry.space_group_name_H-M   'P 1'
#
loop_
_entity.id
_entity.type
_entity.pdbx_description
1 polymer ?
#
loop_
_entity_poly.entity_id
_entity_poly.type
_entity_poly.pdbx_seq_one_letter_code
_entity_poly.pdbx_strand_id
1 'polypeptide(L)' 'MNDVELEQSIEMLCRSKAEELRLVGYEYVTSKDVWNCVSHKYEKQGIPPLHQLVNDILSLKATSFMNFMTVSAYRGSSF' A
#
# COMPACT_ATOMS: atom_id res chain seq x y z
N MET A 1 20.69 -5.46 8.09
CA MET A 1 19.24 -5.73 7.99
C MET A 1 19.11 -6.87 7.01
N ASN A 2 18.58 -8.01 7.45
CA ASN A 2 18.34 -9.15 6.56
C ASN A 2 17.00 -8.97 5.83
N ASP A 3 16.78 -9.68 4.73
CA ASP A 3 15.57 -9.51 3.89
C ASP A 3 14.27 -9.71 4.68
N VAL A 4 14.28 -10.64 5.65
CA VAL A 4 13.14 -10.91 6.55
C VAL A 4 12.78 -9.71 7.43
N GLU A 5 13.78 -9.01 7.97
CA GLU A 5 13.54 -7.83 8.83
C GLU A 5 12.96 -6.67 8.01
N LEU A 6 13.36 -6.58 6.73
CA LEU A 6 12.85 -5.58 5.81
C LEU A 6 11.38 -5.84 5.47
N GLU A 7 11.02 -7.08 5.14
CA GLU A 7 9.64 -7.47 4.86
C GLU A 7 8.72 -7.18 6.04
N GLN A 8 9.14 -7.54 7.26
CA GLN A 8 8.38 -7.25 8.49
C GLN A 8 8.20 -5.74 8.71
N SER A 9 9.25 -4.95 8.45
CA SER A 9 9.17 -3.49 8.58
C SER A 9 8.18 -2.88 7.60
N ILE A 10 8.18 -3.34 6.34
CA ILE A 10 7.22 -2.91 5.32
C ILE A 10 5.79 -3.32 5.71
N GLU A 11 5.60 -4.54 6.18
CA GLU A 11 4.29 -5.03 6.64
C GLU A 11 3.75 -4.17 7.80
N MET A 12 4.60 -3.83 8.76
CA MET A 12 4.23 -2.94 9.87
C MET A 12 3.81 -1.55 9.39
N LEU A 13 4.52 -0.97 8.42
CA LEU A 13 4.17 0.33 7.82
C LEU A 13 2.83 0.26 7.08
N CYS A 14 2.61 -0.78 6.28
CA CYS A 14 1.35 -1.01 5.57
C CYS A 14 0.18 -1.20 6.54
N ARG A 15 0.39 -1.92 7.65
CA ARG A 15 -0.61 -2.08 8.70
C ARG A 15 -0.96 -0.75 9.36
N SER A 16 0.03 0.04 9.75
CA SER A 16 -0.19 1.36 10.34
C SER A 16 -0.98 2.28 9.40
N LYS A 17 -0.67 2.27 8.11
CA LYS A 17 -1.42 3.03 7.11
C LYS A 17 -2.84 2.51 6.91
N ALA A 18 -3.06 1.19 6.94
CA ALA A 18 -4.40 0.61 6.87
C ALA A 18 -5.26 1.04 8.07
N GLU A 19 -4.68 1.06 9.28
CA GLU A 19 -5.35 1.56 10.49
C GLU A 19 -5.73 3.05 10.34
N GLU A 20 -4.84 3.89 9.80
CA GLU A 20 -5.15 5.29 9.47
C GLU A 20 -6.30 5.43 8.45
N LEU A 21 -6.29 4.62 7.38
CA LEU A 21 -7.35 4.63 6.36
C LEU A 21 -8.70 4.21 6.96
N ARG A 22 -8.72 3.23 7.88
CA ARG A 22 -9.93 2.84 8.61
C ARG A 22 -10.47 3.98 9.46
N LEU A 23 -9.61 4.72 10.14
CA LEU A 23 -10.02 5.89 10.95
C LEU A 23 -10.71 6.98 10.12
N VAL A 24 -10.40 7.09 8.83
CA VAL A 24 -11.04 8.05 7.92
C VAL A 24 -12.19 7.46 7.10
N GLY A 25 -12.67 6.25 7.44
CA GLY A 25 -13.90 5.65 6.91
C GLY A 25 -13.71 4.46 5.96
N TYR A 26 -12.49 3.95 5.76
CA TYR A 26 -12.25 2.77 4.93
C TYR A 26 -12.18 1.49 5.79
N GLU A 27 -13.33 1.08 6.34
CA GLU A 27 -13.44 0.09 7.43
C GLU A 27 -12.75 -1.27 7.16
N TYR A 28 -12.71 -1.72 5.91
CA TYR A 28 -12.22 -3.06 5.56
C TYR A 28 -10.81 -3.10 4.94
N VAL A 29 -10.09 -1.98 4.92
CA VAL A 29 -8.75 -1.93 4.29
C VAL A 29 -7.76 -2.79 5.05
N THR A 30 -6.99 -3.61 4.36
CA THR A 30 -5.93 -4.45 4.92
C THR A 30 -4.53 -3.91 4.59
N SER A 31 -3.50 -4.37 5.31
CA SER A 31 -2.10 -4.07 4.97
C SER A 31 -1.74 -4.54 3.55
N LYS A 32 -2.35 -5.64 3.10
CA LYS A 32 -2.20 -6.17 1.74
C LYS A 32 -2.78 -5.23 0.69
N ASP A 33 -3.93 -4.62 0.95
CA ASP A 33 -4.51 -3.63 0.03
C ASP A 33 -3.63 -2.39 -0.12
N VAL A 34 -3.07 -1.92 1.00
CA VAL A 34 -2.09 -0.81 1.01
C VAL A 34 -0.85 -1.20 0.20
N TRP A 35 -0.30 -2.38 0.44
CA TRP A 35 0.86 -2.88 -0.30
C TRP A 35 0.57 -2.95 -1.80
N ASN A 36 -0.55 -3.57 -2.20
CA ASN A 36 -0.97 -3.67 -3.60
C ASN A 36 -1.10 -2.29 -4.26
N CYS A 37 -1.67 -1.32 -3.56
CA CYS A 37 -1.82 0.05 -4.06
C CYS A 37 -0.46 0.72 -4.29
N VAL A 38 0.49 0.53 -3.38
CA VAL A 38 1.84 1.13 -3.47
C VAL A 38 2.67 0.41 -4.52
N SER A 39 2.69 -0.92 -4.51
CA SER A 39 3.46 -1.76 -5.42
C SER A 39 3.02 -1.60 -6.88
N HIS A 40 1.75 -1.27 -7.13
CA HIS A 40 1.25 -1.01 -8.47
C HIS A 40 1.99 0.14 -9.18
N LYS A 41 2.54 1.11 -8.44
CA LYS A 41 3.37 2.19 -9.00
C LYS A 41 4.68 1.68 -9.60
N TYR A 42 5.18 0.55 -9.10
CA TYR A 42 6.49 0.03 -9.40
C TYR A 42 6.47 -1.14 -10.40
N GLU A 43 5.30 -1.67 -10.76
CA GLU A 43 5.16 -2.75 -11.75
C GLU A 43 5.92 -2.48 -13.06
N LYS A 44 5.96 -1.20 -13.50
CA LYS A 44 6.62 -0.79 -14.74
C LYS A 44 8.02 -0.20 -14.53
N GLN A 45 8.30 0.31 -13.34
CA GLN A 45 9.50 1.11 -13.05
C GLN A 45 10.56 0.34 -12.27
N GLY A 46 10.22 -0.83 -11.73
CA GLY A 46 11.09 -1.61 -10.86
C GLY A 46 11.03 -1.15 -9.40
N ILE A 47 11.68 -1.91 -8.53
CA ILE A 47 11.67 -1.69 -7.08
C ILE A 47 12.42 -0.40 -6.76
N PRO A 48 11.79 0.56 -6.05
CA PRO A 48 12.44 1.82 -5.68
C PRO A 48 13.45 1.61 -4.54
N PRO A 49 14.30 2.61 -4.25
CA PRO A 49 15.04 2.65 -3.00
C PRO A 49 14.14 2.62 -1.77
N LEU A 50 14.64 2.06 -0.66
CA LEU A 50 13.85 1.87 0.57
C LEU A 50 13.22 3.17 1.10
N HIS A 51 13.97 4.27 1.12
CA HIS A 51 13.47 5.55 1.63
C HIS A 51 12.26 6.05 0.82
N GLN A 52 12.25 5.80 -0.49
CA GLN A 52 11.14 6.16 -1.35
C GLN A 52 9.94 5.24 -1.11
N LEU A 53 10.16 3.94 -0.94
CA LEU A 53 9.10 2.99 -0.59
C LEU A 53 8.41 3.36 0.73
N VAL A 54 9.20 3.66 1.77
CA VAL A 54 8.70 4.10 3.08
C VAL A 54 7.89 5.39 2.95
N ASN A 55 8.42 6.37 2.21
CA ASN A 55 7.71 7.62 1.95
C ASN A 55 6.38 7.36 1.22
N ASP A 56 6.36 6.50 0.21
CA ASP A 56 5.18 6.26 -0.61
C ASP A 56 4.08 5.49 0.16
N ILE A 57 4.46 4.66 1.14
CA ILE A 57 3.51 4.05 2.10
C ILE A 57 2.97 5.11 3.05
N LEU A 58 3.84 5.84 3.75
CA LEU A 58 3.42 6.76 4.82
C LEU A 58 2.73 8.02 4.30
N SER A 59 2.99 8.43 3.06
CA SER A 59 2.34 9.57 2.40
C SER A 59 1.14 9.17 1.53
N LEU A 60 0.74 7.88 1.53
CA LEU A 60 -0.40 7.40 0.76
C LEU A 60 -1.68 8.14 1.15
N LYS A 61 -2.26 8.87 0.21
CA LYS A 61 -3.52 9.60 0.39
C LYS A 61 -4.72 8.68 0.20
N ALA A 62 -5.76 8.88 1.00
CA ALA A 62 -7.04 8.17 0.87
C ALA A 62 -7.63 8.26 -0.55
N THR A 63 -7.52 9.43 -1.20
CA THR A 63 -7.97 9.63 -2.58
C THR A 63 -7.22 8.76 -3.59
N SER A 64 -5.89 8.63 -3.44
CA SER A 64 -5.08 7.76 -4.29
C SER A 64 -5.46 6.29 -4.09
N PHE A 65 -5.71 5.89 -2.84
CA PHE A 65 -6.17 4.54 -2.51
C PHE A 65 -7.55 4.25 -3.11
N MET A 66 -8.52 5.17 -2.97
CA MET A 66 -9.84 5.04 -3.58
C MET A 66 -9.77 4.87 -5.11
N ASN A 67 -8.93 5.68 -5.77
CA ASN A 67 -8.72 5.59 -7.22
C ASN A 67 -8.18 4.20 -7.61
N PHE A 68 -7.21 3.69 -6.84
CA PHE A 68 -6.68 2.35 -7.06
C PHE A 68 -7.77 1.27 -6.89
N MET A 69 -8.53 1.29 -5.80
CA MET A 69 -9.61 0.33 -5.55
C MET A 69 -10.66 0.34 -6.65
N THR A 70 -11.07 1.54 -7.09
CA THR A 70 -12.02 1.72 -8.18
C THR A 70 -11.52 1.09 -9.47
N VAL A 71 -10.27 1.39 -9.87
CA VAL A 71 -9.67 0.84 -11.09
C VAL A 71 -9.51 -0.68 -11.01
N SER A 72 -9.09 -1.21 -9.86
CA SER A 72 -8.93 -2.65 -9.64
C SER A 72 -10.25 -3.40 -9.73
N ALA A 73 -11.35 -2.82 -9.20
CA ALA A 73 -12.69 -3.38 -9.34
C ALA A 73 -13.14 -3.48 -10.80
N TYR A 74 -12.85 -2.46 -11.62
CA TYR A 74 -13.13 -2.50 -13.06
C TYR A 74 -12.28 -3.50 -13.84
N ARG A 75 -11.06 -3.79 -13.36
CA ARG A 75 -10.14 -4.76 -13.99
C ARG A 75 -10.49 -6.22 -13.67
N GLY A 76 -11.49 -6.48 -12.83
CA GLY A 76 -11.88 -7.83 -12.43
C GLY A 76 -10.85 -8.53 -11.53
N SER A 77 -9.86 -7.78 -11.03
CA SER A 77 -8.93 -8.26 -10.02
C SER A 77 -9.67 -8.29 -8.68
N SER A 78 -10.41 -9.37 -8.43
CA SER A 78 -11.04 -9.60 -7.13
C SER A 78 -9.96 -9.66 -6.06
N PHE A 79 -10.13 -8.87 -4.99
CA PHE A 79 -9.24 -8.81 -3.83
C PHE A 79 -9.27 -10.11 -3.02
#